data_AF-A0AAV6GYU1-F1
#
_entry.id   AF-A0AAV6GYU1-F1
#
_cell.length_a   1.000
_cell.length_b   1.000
_cell.length_c   1.000
_cell.angle_alpha   90.00
_cell.angle_beta   90.00
_cell.angle_gamma   90.00
#
_symmetry.space_group_name_H-M   'P 1'
#
loop_
_entity.id
_entity.type
_entity.pdbx_description
1 polymer ?
#
loop_
_entity_poly.entity_id
_entity_poly.type
_entity_poly.pdbx_seq_one_letter_code
_entity_poly.pdbx_strand_id
1 'polypeptide(L)'
;MEVRFLGVPPGRGSCPLTGPLPFDLIYTDYHGLQQMKQHMGLSLKKHKCRIRVIDTFGTEPAYNHEEYATLHGYRTNWGYWNLNARQYMTMFPHTPDNSFMGFVSEELNNTEKRSIQLNKVRNMAVVYGKEASMWKGKERFLQILHRYMEVHGTVYYETQRPPEVPAFVKNHGLLPQHELQTLLRKAKLFIGFGFPYEGPAPLEAIANGCVFLQPSFRPPHSSLNHEFFRGKPTSREVSSQHPYAEQYIGPPHVMTVDFNNSDEFESTVREIMRTQDFCNPEDPFPPTNGSQAWQGNPFVRLPNATLLGWAPNASAPPSWPPLSALRLLVSAEGQSCVEACSRAALVCEPAFFRFINNKEALVRLEVQCEAVESEVNHIFPAFSVQRRECGLQKEPLLFSCAGHSPKYRRVCPCRDFRRGQVALCRDCL
;
A
#
# COMPACT_ATOMS: atom_id res chain seq x y z
N MET A 1 4.53 -18.05 -21.85
CA MET A 1 5.43 -17.30 -20.97
C MET A 1 6.49 -18.29 -20.53
N GLU A 2 7.73 -18.14 -20.98
CA GLU A 2 8.82 -18.98 -20.45
C GLU A 2 9.32 -18.29 -19.18
N VAL A 3 8.80 -18.72 -18.03
CA VAL A 3 9.35 -18.31 -16.73
C VAL A 3 10.73 -18.95 -16.64
N ARG A 4 11.77 -18.18 -16.95
CA ARG A 4 13.15 -18.64 -16.81
C ARG A 4 13.58 -18.44 -15.38
N PHE A 5 13.83 -19.55 -14.70
CA PHE A 5 14.40 -19.52 -13.36
C PHE A 5 15.87 -19.14 -13.45
N LEU A 6 16.31 -18.19 -12.63
CA LEU A 6 17.73 -18.08 -12.35
C LEU A 6 18.11 -19.30 -11.49
N GLY A 7 18.53 -20.38 -12.14
CA GLY A 7 19.16 -21.49 -11.45
C GLY A 7 20.39 -20.96 -10.72
N VAL A 8 20.42 -21.11 -9.40
CA VAL A 8 21.61 -20.78 -8.61
C VAL A 8 22.71 -21.75 -9.01
N PRO A 9 23.85 -21.30 -9.57
CA PRO A 9 24.94 -22.21 -9.88
C PRO A 9 25.43 -22.87 -8.58
N PRO A 10 25.63 -24.21 -8.56
CA PRO A 10 26.20 -24.89 -7.40
C PRO A 10 27.64 -24.41 -7.21
N GLY A 11 27.91 -23.70 -6.11
CA GLY A 11 29.23 -23.22 -5.76
C GLY A 11 29.17 -22.05 -4.79
N ARG A 12 30.07 -22.03 -3.79
CA ARG A 12 30.21 -20.92 -2.85
C ARG A 12 30.82 -19.69 -3.55
N GLY A 13 30.01 -18.99 -4.35
CA GLY A 13 30.09 -17.53 -4.54
C GLY A 13 31.37 -16.89 -5.07
N SER A 14 32.31 -17.61 -5.69
CA SER A 14 33.60 -17.03 -6.10
C SER A 14 33.73 -16.65 -7.58
N CYS A 15 32.89 -17.18 -8.48
CA CYS A 15 32.93 -16.81 -9.90
C CYS A 15 31.76 -15.87 -10.26
N PRO A 16 32.02 -14.61 -10.67
CA PRO A 16 30.96 -13.73 -11.13
C PRO A 16 30.27 -14.32 -12.35
N LEU A 17 28.93 -14.22 -12.43
CA LEU A 17 28.20 -14.49 -13.68
C LEU A 17 28.88 -13.73 -14.83
N THR A 18 29.44 -14.47 -15.78
CA THR A 18 30.26 -13.94 -16.89
C THR A 18 29.43 -13.55 -18.11
N GLY A 19 28.19 -14.06 -18.21
CA GLY A 19 27.26 -13.76 -19.29
C GLY A 19 26.10 -12.83 -18.87
N PRO A 20 25.46 -12.14 -19.84
CA PRO A 20 24.24 -11.39 -19.58
C PRO A 20 23.12 -12.33 -19.09
N LEU A 21 22.30 -11.84 -18.16
CA LEU A 21 21.11 -12.57 -17.73
C LEU A 21 20.15 -12.75 -18.91
N PRO A 22 19.47 -13.91 -19.05
CA PRO A 22 18.53 -14.16 -20.14
C PRO A 22 17.19 -13.40 -19.99
N PHE A 23 17.12 -12.44 -19.05
CA PHE A 23 15.94 -11.66 -18.73
C PHE A 23 16.33 -10.25 -18.24
N ASP A 24 15.42 -9.30 -18.40
CA ASP A 24 15.67 -7.87 -18.13
C ASP A 24 15.23 -7.40 -16.74
N LEU A 25 14.22 -8.06 -16.14
CA LEU A 25 13.65 -7.71 -14.85
C LEU A 25 13.59 -8.94 -13.92
N ILE A 26 13.72 -8.70 -12.63
CA ILE A 26 13.64 -9.71 -11.57
C ILE A 26 12.58 -9.26 -10.58
N TYR A 27 11.48 -10.00 -10.47
CA TYR A 27 10.49 -9.82 -9.41
C TYR A 27 10.80 -10.81 -8.29
N THR A 28 10.90 -10.33 -7.06
CA THR A 28 11.28 -11.14 -5.89
C THR A 28 10.69 -10.54 -4.61
N ASP A 29 10.72 -11.26 -3.51
CA ASP A 29 10.46 -10.74 -2.16
C ASP A 29 11.78 -10.57 -1.38
N TYR A 30 11.72 -10.23 -0.09
CA TYR A 30 12.93 -10.13 0.74
C TYR A 30 13.68 -11.44 0.89
N HIS A 31 12.99 -12.58 0.92
CA HIS A 31 13.63 -13.88 1.07
C HIS A 31 14.41 -14.25 -0.18
N GLY A 32 13.82 -14.05 -1.36
CA GLY A 32 14.51 -14.22 -2.63
C GLY A 32 15.64 -13.21 -2.82
N LEU A 33 15.49 -11.97 -2.35
CA LEU A 33 16.56 -10.99 -2.35
C LEU A 33 17.75 -11.42 -1.46
N GLN A 34 17.48 -12.00 -0.30
CA GLN A 34 18.49 -12.56 0.58
C GLN A 34 19.19 -13.78 -0.04
N GLN A 35 18.44 -14.67 -0.68
CA GLN A 35 19.03 -15.80 -1.43
C GLN A 35 19.92 -15.30 -2.57
N MET A 36 19.48 -14.30 -3.34
CA MET A 36 20.30 -13.68 -4.38
C MET A 36 21.57 -13.05 -3.82
N LYS A 37 21.51 -12.36 -2.67
CA LYS A 37 22.71 -11.81 -2.01
C LYS A 37 23.71 -12.91 -1.64
N GLN A 38 23.22 -14.01 -1.07
CA GLN A 38 24.06 -15.15 -0.67
C GLN A 38 24.70 -15.85 -1.87
N HIS A 39 23.99 -16.01 -2.97
CA HIS A 39 24.42 -16.83 -4.10
C HIS A 39 25.08 -16.05 -5.23
N MET A 40 24.63 -14.83 -5.53
CA MET A 40 25.23 -13.98 -6.57
C MET A 40 26.42 -13.17 -6.05
N GLY A 41 26.55 -13.01 -4.73
CA GLY A 41 27.61 -12.24 -4.09
C GLY A 41 27.77 -10.84 -4.70
N LEU A 42 28.99 -10.50 -5.12
CA LEU A 42 29.30 -9.20 -5.72
C LEU A 42 28.57 -8.94 -7.04
N SER A 43 28.20 -9.98 -7.80
CA SER A 43 27.47 -9.82 -9.06
C SER A 43 26.08 -9.24 -8.87
N LEU A 44 25.47 -9.37 -7.69
CA LEU A 44 24.17 -8.75 -7.39
C LEU A 44 24.22 -7.24 -7.61
N LYS A 45 25.35 -6.57 -7.30
CA LYS A 45 25.52 -5.13 -7.48
C LYS A 45 25.27 -4.69 -8.94
N LYS A 46 25.69 -5.51 -9.91
CA LYS A 46 25.51 -5.23 -11.34
C LYS A 46 24.05 -5.33 -11.81
N HIS A 47 23.21 -6.05 -11.06
CA HIS A 47 21.83 -6.34 -11.44
C HIS A 47 20.80 -5.65 -10.55
N LYS A 48 21.22 -4.85 -9.56
CA LYS A 48 20.31 -4.15 -8.63
C LYS A 48 19.20 -3.37 -9.34
N CYS A 49 19.48 -2.68 -10.44
CA CYS A 49 18.49 -1.88 -11.17
C CYS A 49 17.35 -2.70 -11.82
N ARG A 50 17.57 -4.01 -12.02
CA ARG A 50 16.59 -4.95 -12.61
C ARG A 50 15.60 -5.48 -11.59
N ILE A 51 15.89 -5.33 -10.30
CA ILE A 51 15.12 -5.93 -9.22
C ILE A 51 13.86 -5.10 -8.96
N ARG A 52 12.74 -5.78 -8.74
CA ARG A 52 11.48 -5.26 -8.20
C ARG A 52 11.13 -6.12 -6.99
N VAL A 53 11.04 -5.49 -5.83
CA VAL A 53 10.87 -6.19 -4.55
C VAL A 53 9.42 -6.06 -4.12
N ILE A 54 8.68 -7.17 -4.11
CA ILE A 54 7.32 -7.23 -3.58
C ILE A 54 7.42 -7.08 -2.06
N ASP A 55 6.94 -5.94 -1.56
CA ASP A 55 7.02 -5.54 -0.16
C ASP A 55 5.67 -4.93 0.24
N THR A 56 4.84 -5.75 0.87
CA THR A 56 3.45 -5.41 1.21
C THR A 56 3.32 -4.09 1.95
N PHE A 57 4.17 -3.83 2.94
CA PHE A 57 4.05 -2.68 3.86
C PHE A 57 4.94 -1.49 3.48
N GLY A 58 5.86 -1.70 2.52
CA GLY A 58 6.72 -0.67 1.99
C GLY A 58 7.98 -0.43 2.83
N THR A 59 8.93 0.23 2.17
CA THR A 59 10.25 0.56 2.69
C THR A 59 10.53 2.03 2.47
N GLU A 60 10.72 2.76 3.57
CA GLU A 60 11.09 4.17 3.51
C GLU A 60 12.60 4.35 3.28
N PRO A 61 13.03 5.42 2.57
CA PRO A 61 14.44 5.66 2.25
C PRO A 61 15.39 5.64 3.46
N ALA A 62 14.93 6.18 4.61
CA ALA A 62 15.70 6.21 5.85
C ALA A 62 16.05 4.82 6.41
N TYR A 63 15.24 3.80 6.11
CA TYR A 63 15.47 2.41 6.52
C TYR A 63 16.15 1.57 5.41
N ASN A 64 16.05 2.00 4.16
CA ASN A 64 16.69 1.36 3.01
C ASN A 64 18.19 1.64 2.91
N HIS A 65 18.61 2.88 3.19
CA HIS A 65 20.01 3.27 3.09
C HIS A 65 20.81 2.79 4.30
N GLU A 66 21.63 1.76 4.14
CA GLU A 66 22.32 1.04 5.23
C GLU A 66 23.15 1.94 6.15
N GLU A 67 24.08 2.73 5.59
CA GLU A 67 24.96 3.59 6.41
C GLU A 67 24.18 4.67 7.15
N TYR A 68 23.27 5.36 6.44
CA TYR A 68 22.37 6.36 7.02
C TYR A 68 21.52 5.79 8.13
N ALA A 69 20.90 4.63 7.89
CA ALA A 69 20.01 3.98 8.83
C ALA A 69 20.76 3.55 10.11
N THR A 70 21.95 2.99 9.94
CA THR A 70 22.84 2.60 11.05
C THR A 70 23.24 3.82 11.88
N LEU A 71 23.66 4.91 11.22
CA LEU A 71 24.12 6.13 11.87
C LEU A 71 23.00 6.85 12.65
N HIS A 72 21.78 6.85 12.12
CA HIS A 72 20.64 7.58 12.69
C HIS A 72 19.68 6.70 13.50
N GLY A 73 20.03 5.42 13.72
CA GLY A 73 19.26 4.52 14.58
C GLY A 73 17.96 3.98 13.97
N TYR A 74 17.80 4.01 12.65
CA TYR A 74 16.67 3.41 11.94
C TYR A 74 16.79 1.87 11.89
N ARG A 75 16.47 1.23 13.00
CA ARG A 75 16.57 -0.23 13.15
C ARG A 75 15.46 -0.96 12.40
N THR A 76 15.84 -1.97 11.62
CA THR A 76 14.90 -2.83 10.89
C THR A 76 15.45 -4.25 10.71
N ASN A 77 14.55 -5.21 10.58
CA ASN A 77 14.84 -6.60 10.23
C ASN A 77 14.85 -6.85 8.71
N TRP A 78 14.42 -5.87 7.90
CA TRP A 78 14.10 -6.07 6.48
C TRP A 78 14.80 -5.09 5.54
N GLY A 79 15.20 -3.89 6.00
CA GLY A 79 15.82 -2.84 5.18
C GLY A 79 17.29 -3.06 4.82
N TYR A 80 18.04 -1.96 4.66
CA TYR A 80 19.48 -1.93 4.35
C TYR A 80 19.91 -2.49 2.97
N TRP A 81 19.05 -2.36 1.96
CA TRP A 81 19.36 -2.91 0.63
C TRP A 81 20.02 -1.90 -0.32
N ASN A 82 19.99 -0.61 0.01
CA ASN A 82 20.52 0.46 -0.85
C ASN A 82 19.97 0.34 -2.29
N LEU A 83 18.66 0.10 -2.42
CA LEU A 83 17.94 0.12 -3.70
C LEU A 83 17.34 1.51 -3.94
N ASN A 84 16.97 1.82 -5.18
CA ASN A 84 16.08 2.95 -5.40
C ASN A 84 14.72 2.62 -4.76
N ALA A 85 14.18 3.47 -3.89
CA ALA A 85 12.97 3.16 -3.13
C ALA A 85 11.75 2.85 -4.01
N ARG A 86 11.70 3.35 -5.24
CA ARG A 86 10.63 3.02 -6.21
C ARG A 86 10.69 1.56 -6.71
N GLN A 87 11.76 0.83 -6.42
CA GLN A 87 11.87 -0.59 -6.77
C GLN A 87 11.08 -1.50 -5.82
N TYR A 88 10.72 -1.01 -4.64
CA TYR A 88 9.78 -1.71 -3.75
C TYR A 88 8.36 -1.56 -4.28
N MET A 89 7.58 -2.64 -4.18
CA MET A 89 6.26 -2.78 -4.75
C MET A 89 5.25 -3.09 -3.66
N THR A 90 4.41 -2.12 -3.32
CA THR A 90 3.46 -2.22 -2.22
C THR A 90 2.12 -2.78 -2.65
N MET A 91 1.42 -3.40 -1.69
CA MET A 91 0.11 -3.99 -1.92
C MET A 91 -1.00 -2.93 -1.97
N PHE A 92 -0.81 -1.80 -1.29
CA PHE A 92 -1.68 -0.63 -1.33
C PHE A 92 -0.84 0.65 -1.53
N PRO A 93 -1.44 1.74 -2.03
CA PRO A 93 -0.71 2.99 -2.31
C PRO A 93 -0.48 3.83 -1.04
N HIS A 94 0.07 3.23 0.02
CA HIS A 94 0.30 3.88 1.31
C HIS A 94 1.71 4.46 1.48
N THR A 95 2.67 4.08 0.62
CA THR A 95 4.07 4.53 0.70
C THR A 95 4.51 5.10 -0.65
N PRO A 96 4.35 6.41 -0.90
CA PRO A 96 4.64 7.02 -2.20
C PRO A 96 6.13 7.03 -2.58
N ASP A 97 7.03 6.75 -1.63
CA ASP A 97 8.44 6.44 -1.92
C ASP A 97 8.62 5.18 -2.75
N ASN A 98 7.63 4.27 -2.71
CA ASN A 98 7.61 2.99 -3.38
C ASN A 98 6.63 3.01 -4.57
N SER A 99 6.68 1.96 -5.40
CA SER A 99 5.70 1.77 -6.47
C SER A 99 4.49 1.01 -5.94
N PHE A 100 3.28 1.48 -6.26
CA PHE A 100 2.05 0.72 -5.98
C PHE A 100 1.88 -0.39 -7.03
N MET A 101 1.90 -1.65 -6.60
CA MET A 101 1.68 -2.82 -7.48
C MET A 101 0.23 -3.29 -7.43
N GLY A 102 -0.35 -3.37 -6.23
CA GLY A 102 -1.73 -3.81 -6.05
C GLY A 102 -1.97 -5.28 -6.35
N PHE A 103 -3.24 -5.62 -6.53
CA PHE A 103 -3.75 -6.95 -6.84
C PHE A 103 -5.12 -6.79 -7.52
N VAL A 104 -5.69 -7.90 -7.98
CA VAL A 104 -6.98 -7.91 -8.68
C VAL A 104 -8.01 -8.63 -7.82
N SER A 105 -9.23 -8.10 -7.79
CA SER A 105 -10.42 -8.79 -7.26
C SER A 105 -11.29 -9.27 -8.42
N GLU A 106 -12.16 -10.24 -8.15
CA GLU A 106 -13.10 -10.76 -9.16
C GLU A 106 -14.01 -9.64 -9.69
N GLU A 107 -14.17 -9.57 -11.01
CA GLU A 107 -15.14 -8.67 -11.63
C GLU A 107 -16.48 -9.37 -11.81
N LEU A 108 -17.53 -8.74 -11.30
CA LEU A 108 -18.90 -9.20 -11.47
C LEU A 108 -19.55 -8.46 -12.64
N ASN A 109 -20.23 -9.19 -13.53
CA ASN A 109 -21.02 -8.56 -14.58
C ASN A 109 -22.32 -7.94 -14.01
N ASN A 110 -22.98 -7.08 -14.79
CA ASN A 110 -24.20 -6.38 -14.33
C ASN A 110 -25.33 -7.31 -13.89
N THR A 111 -25.46 -8.49 -14.52
CA THR A 111 -26.47 -9.49 -14.18
C THR A 111 -26.16 -10.16 -12.85
N GLU A 112 -24.89 -10.50 -12.62
CA GLU A 112 -24.40 -11.04 -11.34
C GLU A 112 -24.56 -10.04 -10.22
N LYS A 113 -24.16 -8.78 -10.44
CA LYS A 113 -24.35 -7.67 -9.49
C LYS A 113 -25.82 -7.55 -9.06
N ARG A 114 -26.74 -7.56 -10.02
CA ARG A 114 -28.18 -7.50 -9.74
C ARG A 114 -28.68 -8.74 -9.00
N SER A 115 -28.21 -9.93 -9.37
CA SER A 115 -28.54 -11.18 -8.67
C SER A 115 -28.08 -11.16 -7.21
N ILE A 116 -26.86 -10.70 -6.96
CA ILE A 116 -26.30 -10.57 -5.61
C ILE A 116 -27.11 -9.58 -4.77
N GLN A 117 -27.45 -8.43 -5.35
CA GLN A 117 -28.26 -7.42 -4.68
C GLN A 117 -29.64 -7.96 -4.27
N LEU A 118 -30.31 -8.72 -5.15
CA LEU A 118 -31.62 -9.31 -4.88
C LEU A 118 -31.57 -10.43 -3.84
N ASN A 119 -30.46 -11.17 -3.77
CA ASN A 119 -30.32 -12.34 -2.91
C ASN A 119 -29.53 -12.07 -1.61
N LYS A 120 -29.18 -10.81 -1.30
CA LYS A 120 -28.44 -10.44 -0.09
C LYS A 120 -29.26 -10.75 1.18
N VAL A 121 -28.65 -11.46 2.13
CA VAL A 121 -29.27 -11.75 3.43
C VAL A 121 -29.06 -10.55 4.35
N ARG A 122 -30.17 -9.91 4.76
CA ARG A 122 -30.13 -8.61 5.46
C ARG A 122 -29.48 -8.65 6.84
N ASN A 123 -29.53 -9.78 7.51
CA ASN A 123 -29.09 -9.97 8.89
C ASN A 123 -27.91 -10.96 8.97
N MET A 124 -26.98 -10.92 8.02
CA MET A 124 -25.84 -11.84 7.97
C MET A 124 -24.52 -11.06 8.02
N ALA A 125 -23.67 -11.42 8.99
CA ALA A 125 -22.32 -10.88 9.13
C ALA A 125 -21.27 -11.99 8.98
N VAL A 126 -20.18 -11.68 8.30
CA VAL A 126 -19.00 -12.54 8.20
C VAL A 126 -17.83 -11.84 8.86
N VAL A 127 -17.19 -12.53 9.81
CA VAL A 127 -16.05 -11.98 10.54
C VAL A 127 -14.76 -12.22 9.78
N TYR A 128 -13.94 -11.17 9.69
CA TYR A 128 -12.59 -11.20 9.15
C TYR A 128 -11.59 -11.65 10.21
N GLY A 129 -11.32 -12.95 10.24
CA GLY A 129 -10.28 -13.54 11.07
C GLY A 129 -10.28 -15.06 10.94
N LYS A 130 -9.19 -15.63 10.41
CA LYS A 130 -9.08 -17.07 10.10
C LYS A 130 -8.48 -17.90 11.23
N GLU A 131 -8.00 -17.26 12.29
CA GLU A 131 -7.43 -17.92 13.47
C GLU A 131 -8.19 -17.51 14.73
N ALA A 132 -8.38 -18.43 15.66
CA ALA A 132 -9.11 -18.17 16.90
C ALA A 132 -8.49 -17.04 17.75
N SER A 133 -7.17 -16.88 17.69
CA SER A 133 -6.44 -15.78 18.34
C SER A 133 -6.96 -14.39 17.94
N MET A 134 -7.45 -14.22 16.71
CA MET A 134 -7.99 -12.96 16.18
C MET A 134 -9.37 -12.61 16.77
N TRP A 135 -10.04 -13.58 17.39
CA TRP A 135 -11.37 -13.44 17.99
C TRP A 135 -11.31 -13.22 19.51
N LYS A 136 -10.15 -13.50 20.13
CA LYS A 136 -9.95 -13.40 21.57
C LYS A 136 -10.18 -11.97 22.07
N GLY A 137 -10.97 -11.82 23.12
CA GLY A 137 -11.26 -10.52 23.73
C GLY A 137 -12.27 -9.68 22.94
N LYS A 138 -12.97 -10.28 21.97
CA LYS A 138 -14.00 -9.62 21.14
C LYS A 138 -15.42 -10.05 21.50
N GLU A 139 -15.59 -10.81 22.59
CA GLU A 139 -16.85 -11.46 22.98
C GLU A 139 -17.98 -10.45 23.16
N ARG A 140 -17.70 -9.30 23.78
CA ARG A 140 -18.67 -8.20 23.95
C ARG A 140 -19.22 -7.73 22.59
N PHE A 141 -18.35 -7.47 21.61
CA PHE A 141 -18.77 -6.98 20.29
C PHE A 141 -19.49 -8.05 19.48
N LEU A 142 -19.05 -9.31 19.59
CA LEU A 142 -19.72 -10.44 18.96
C LEU A 142 -21.13 -10.65 19.54
N GLN A 143 -21.33 -10.46 20.86
CA GLN A 143 -22.66 -10.50 21.47
C GLN A 143 -23.55 -9.33 21.02
N ILE A 144 -23.01 -8.11 20.89
CA ILE A 144 -23.75 -6.98 20.32
C ILE A 144 -24.18 -7.34 18.89
N LEU A 145 -23.26 -7.81 18.06
CA LEU A 145 -23.52 -8.16 16.67
C LEU A 145 -24.57 -9.28 16.55
N HIS A 146 -24.48 -10.30 17.41
CA HIS A 146 -25.40 -11.45 17.42
C HIS A 146 -26.86 -11.07 17.72
N ARG A 147 -27.10 -9.96 18.43
CA ARG A 147 -28.47 -9.44 18.65
C ARG A 147 -29.15 -8.97 17.37
N TYR A 148 -28.37 -8.64 16.33
CA TYR A 148 -28.89 -8.06 15.08
C TYR A 148 -28.67 -8.95 13.86
N MET A 149 -27.62 -9.77 13.87
CA MET A 149 -27.18 -10.56 12.71
C MET A 149 -26.75 -11.97 13.11
N GLU A 150 -26.94 -12.92 12.20
CA GLU A 150 -26.25 -14.21 12.24
C GLU A 150 -24.76 -13.98 11.99
N VAL A 151 -23.92 -14.51 12.88
CA VAL A 151 -22.46 -14.32 12.83
C VAL A 151 -21.82 -15.57 12.22
N HIS A 152 -21.10 -15.37 11.13
CA HIS A 152 -20.37 -16.41 10.42
C HIS A 152 -18.86 -16.19 10.53
N GLY A 153 -18.10 -17.29 10.51
CA GLY A 153 -16.65 -17.29 10.53
C GLY A 153 -16.05 -18.29 9.55
N THR A 154 -14.78 -18.09 9.20
CA THR A 154 -13.97 -19.04 8.40
C THR A 154 -12.69 -19.39 9.15
N VAL A 155 -12.87 -19.82 10.39
CA VAL A 155 -11.79 -20.05 11.35
C VAL A 155 -11.25 -21.46 11.20
N TYR A 156 -9.93 -21.59 11.11
CA TYR A 156 -9.25 -22.87 11.13
C TYR A 156 -9.52 -23.61 12.44
N TYR A 157 -9.73 -24.91 12.34
CA TYR A 157 -9.77 -25.82 13.48
C TYR A 157 -9.25 -27.19 13.06
N GLU A 158 -8.58 -27.89 13.97
CA GLU A 158 -8.24 -29.28 13.79
C GLU A 158 -9.49 -30.13 13.97
N THR A 159 -9.67 -31.17 13.16
CA THR A 159 -10.86 -32.04 13.21
C THR A 159 -11.12 -32.67 14.58
N GLN A 160 -10.12 -32.72 15.47
CA GLN A 160 -10.22 -33.26 16.82
C GLN A 160 -10.55 -32.23 17.90
N ARG A 161 -10.55 -30.92 17.59
CA ARG A 161 -10.86 -29.86 18.55
C ARG A 161 -11.82 -28.83 17.95
N PRO A 162 -12.92 -28.50 18.62
CA PRO A 162 -13.80 -27.44 18.14
C PRO A 162 -13.04 -26.10 18.09
N PRO A 163 -13.35 -25.22 17.13
CA PRO A 163 -12.77 -23.88 17.07
C PRO A 163 -13.08 -23.12 18.38
N GLU A 164 -12.09 -22.41 18.91
CA GLU A 164 -12.25 -21.54 20.08
C GLU A 164 -12.95 -20.22 19.68
N VAL A 165 -14.20 -20.33 19.23
CA VAL A 165 -15.09 -19.21 18.90
C VAL A 165 -16.42 -19.37 19.65
N PRO A 166 -17.17 -18.28 19.89
CA PRO A 166 -18.45 -18.38 20.59
C PRO A 166 -19.43 -19.34 19.92
N ALA A 167 -20.20 -20.09 20.71
CA ALA A 167 -21.07 -21.18 20.22
C ALA A 167 -22.15 -20.74 19.22
N PHE A 168 -22.56 -19.46 19.24
CA PHE A 168 -23.52 -18.91 18.29
C PHE A 168 -22.91 -18.61 16.91
N VAL A 169 -21.58 -18.69 16.77
CA VAL A 169 -20.89 -18.44 15.49
C VAL A 169 -21.04 -19.66 14.58
N LYS A 170 -21.63 -19.46 13.41
CA LYS A 170 -21.67 -20.45 12.33
C LYS A 170 -20.31 -20.49 11.64
N ASN A 171 -19.40 -21.31 12.14
CA ASN A 171 -18.07 -21.48 11.54
C ASN A 171 -18.11 -22.42 10.33
N HIS A 172 -17.59 -21.97 9.20
CA HIS A 172 -17.52 -22.74 7.95
C HIS A 172 -16.15 -23.42 7.73
N GLY A 173 -15.19 -23.24 8.65
CA GLY A 173 -13.82 -23.67 8.44
C GLY A 173 -13.09 -22.85 7.38
N LEU A 174 -11.93 -23.32 6.94
CA LEU A 174 -11.22 -22.67 5.84
C LEU A 174 -11.90 -22.99 4.52
N LEU A 175 -12.43 -21.96 3.88
CA LEU A 175 -13.10 -22.08 2.59
C LEU A 175 -12.14 -21.85 1.42
N PRO A 176 -12.27 -22.61 0.31
CA PRO A 176 -11.71 -22.24 -0.98
C PRO A 176 -12.23 -20.87 -1.45
N GLN A 177 -11.48 -20.22 -2.34
CA GLN A 177 -11.80 -18.85 -2.78
C GLN A 177 -13.24 -18.70 -3.32
N HIS A 178 -13.69 -19.62 -4.18
CA HIS A 178 -15.04 -19.56 -4.77
C HIS A 178 -16.17 -19.72 -3.74
N GLU A 179 -15.96 -20.51 -2.69
CA GLU A 179 -16.93 -20.69 -1.61
C GLU A 179 -16.96 -19.47 -0.69
N LEU A 180 -15.81 -18.87 -0.40
CA LEU A 180 -15.72 -17.60 0.32
C LEU A 180 -16.47 -16.49 -0.44
N GLN A 181 -16.26 -16.39 -1.75
CA GLN A 181 -16.99 -15.44 -2.60
C GLN A 181 -18.51 -15.68 -2.51
N THR A 182 -18.96 -16.93 -2.59
CA THR A 182 -20.38 -17.30 -2.43
C THR A 182 -20.93 -16.91 -1.07
N LEU A 183 -20.14 -17.04 0.00
CA LEU A 183 -20.51 -16.60 1.35
C LEU A 183 -20.64 -15.07 1.42
N LEU A 184 -19.68 -14.33 0.86
CA LEU A 184 -19.67 -12.86 0.84
C LEU A 184 -20.83 -12.29 0.02
N ARG A 185 -21.20 -12.91 -1.10
CA ARG A 185 -22.37 -12.53 -1.92
C ARG A 185 -23.68 -12.56 -1.12
N LYS A 186 -23.78 -13.42 -0.10
CA LYS A 186 -24.94 -13.51 0.79
C LYS A 186 -24.86 -12.53 1.96
N ALA A 187 -23.67 -12.31 2.51
CA ALA A 187 -23.49 -11.51 3.72
C ALA A 187 -23.80 -10.02 3.48
N LYS A 188 -24.38 -9.34 4.46
CA LYS A 188 -24.54 -7.87 4.41
C LYS A 188 -23.31 -7.16 4.97
N LEU A 189 -22.75 -7.70 6.04
CA LEU A 189 -21.65 -7.09 6.77
C LEU A 189 -20.40 -8.00 6.72
N PHE A 190 -19.26 -7.39 6.44
CA PHE A 190 -17.95 -7.98 6.69
C PHE A 190 -17.29 -7.19 7.81
N ILE A 191 -16.90 -7.85 8.90
CA ILE A 191 -16.42 -7.14 10.11
C ILE A 191 -14.99 -7.53 10.45
N GLY A 192 -14.11 -6.54 10.53
CA GLY A 192 -12.75 -6.68 11.03
C GLY A 192 -12.64 -6.34 12.52
N PHE A 193 -11.78 -7.07 13.24
CA PHE A 193 -11.53 -6.85 14.68
C PHE A 193 -10.13 -6.28 14.99
N GLY A 194 -9.48 -5.71 13.98
CA GLY A 194 -8.20 -5.00 14.10
C GLY A 194 -6.98 -5.78 13.59
N PHE A 195 -7.14 -7.06 13.28
CA PHE A 195 -6.11 -7.89 12.66
C PHE A 195 -6.75 -8.94 11.74
N PRO A 196 -6.15 -9.28 10.58
CA PRO A 196 -4.89 -8.75 10.03
C PRO A 196 -5.04 -7.34 9.44
N TYR A 197 -3.90 -6.63 9.33
CA TYR A 197 -3.80 -5.29 8.75
C TYR A 197 -3.75 -5.34 7.23
N GLU A 198 -4.45 -4.41 6.57
CA GLU A 198 -4.31 -4.13 5.13
C GLU A 198 -4.26 -5.41 4.28
N GLY A 199 -5.21 -6.32 4.48
CA GLY A 199 -5.34 -7.51 3.64
C GLY A 199 -6.31 -7.30 2.48
N PRO A 200 -6.35 -8.22 1.50
CA PRO A 200 -7.24 -8.09 0.33
C PRO A 200 -8.73 -8.36 0.64
N ALA A 201 -9.02 -9.16 1.69
CA ALA A 201 -10.36 -9.66 1.96
C ALA A 201 -11.43 -8.57 2.17
N PRO A 202 -11.16 -7.44 2.84
CA PRO A 202 -12.10 -6.32 2.90
C PRO A 202 -12.52 -5.79 1.53
N LEU A 203 -11.58 -5.68 0.57
CA LEU A 203 -11.91 -5.21 -0.78
C LEU A 203 -12.74 -6.24 -1.55
N GLU A 204 -12.45 -7.52 -1.39
CA GLU A 204 -13.27 -8.61 -1.95
C GLU A 204 -14.70 -8.58 -1.38
N ALA A 205 -14.85 -8.35 -0.07
CA ALA A 205 -16.15 -8.24 0.55
C ALA A 205 -16.94 -7.03 0.02
N ILE A 206 -16.29 -5.87 -0.11
CA ILE A 206 -16.88 -4.66 -0.68
C ILE A 206 -17.30 -4.89 -2.15
N ALA A 207 -16.45 -5.54 -2.95
CA ALA A 207 -16.77 -5.87 -4.34
C ALA A 207 -18.01 -6.79 -4.46
N ASN A 208 -18.27 -7.64 -3.45
CA ASN A 208 -19.49 -8.44 -3.34
C ASN A 208 -20.65 -7.72 -2.62
N GLY A 209 -20.55 -6.39 -2.49
CA GLY A 209 -21.58 -5.51 -1.93
C GLY A 209 -21.72 -5.57 -0.41
N CYS A 210 -20.74 -6.09 0.33
CA CYS A 210 -20.75 -6.03 1.80
C CYS A 210 -20.36 -4.63 2.26
N VAL A 211 -20.95 -4.18 3.36
CA VAL A 211 -20.36 -3.09 4.14
C VAL A 211 -19.19 -3.67 4.93
N PHE A 212 -18.03 -3.02 4.88
CA PHE A 212 -16.90 -3.35 5.72
C PHE A 212 -16.89 -2.49 6.99
N LEU A 213 -17.03 -3.12 8.16
CA LEU A 213 -16.91 -2.47 9.46
C LEU A 213 -15.54 -2.78 10.07
N GLN A 214 -14.79 -1.75 10.42
CA GLN A 214 -13.43 -1.88 10.95
C GLN A 214 -13.18 -0.95 12.14
N PRO A 215 -12.22 -1.30 13.01
CA PRO A 215 -11.81 -0.42 14.09
C PRO A 215 -10.94 0.73 13.59
N SER A 216 -11.13 1.91 14.20
CA SER A 216 -10.12 2.96 14.26
C SER A 216 -9.09 2.66 15.36
N PHE A 217 -7.87 3.17 15.19
CA PHE A 217 -6.77 3.04 16.13
C PHE A 217 -6.36 4.41 16.64
N ARG A 218 -6.52 4.61 17.96
CA ARG A 218 -6.14 5.84 18.65
C ARG A 218 -5.37 5.47 19.93
N PRO A 219 -4.04 5.68 19.96
CA PRO A 219 -3.20 6.23 18.89
C PRO A 219 -3.09 5.29 17.67
N PRO A 220 -2.72 5.80 16.48
CA PRO A 220 -2.39 4.98 15.32
C PRO A 220 -1.30 3.95 15.63
N HIS A 221 -1.36 2.79 14.99
CA HIS A 221 -0.35 1.73 15.18
C HIS A 221 0.85 1.95 14.26
N SER A 222 2.06 1.74 14.78
CA SER A 222 3.31 1.87 14.03
C SER A 222 4.40 0.95 14.59
N SER A 223 5.58 0.99 13.96
CA SER A 223 6.76 0.23 14.42
C SER A 223 7.23 0.64 15.83
N LEU A 224 6.80 1.79 16.33
CA LEU A 224 7.18 2.32 17.64
C LEU A 224 6.30 1.80 18.78
N ASN A 225 5.03 1.50 18.53
CA ASN A 225 4.04 1.20 19.58
C ASN A 225 3.33 -0.14 19.43
N HIS A 226 3.50 -0.87 18.32
CA HIS A 226 2.77 -2.11 18.07
C HIS A 226 3.70 -3.24 17.59
N GLU A 227 3.60 -4.41 18.24
CA GLU A 227 4.51 -5.54 18.03
C GLU A 227 4.57 -6.03 16.58
N PHE A 228 3.42 -6.17 15.91
CA PHE A 228 3.37 -6.58 14.50
C PHE A 228 4.20 -5.69 13.57
N PHE A 229 4.28 -4.38 13.83
CA PHE A 229 5.02 -3.45 12.98
C PHE A 229 6.49 -3.31 13.41
N ARG A 230 6.88 -3.88 14.56
CA ARG A 230 8.25 -3.79 15.07
C ARG A 230 9.24 -4.38 14.05
N GLY A 231 10.28 -3.60 13.77
CA GLY A 231 11.34 -3.99 12.83
C GLY A 231 10.97 -3.88 11.35
N LYS A 232 9.74 -3.53 10.98
CA LYS A 232 9.40 -3.18 9.58
C LYS A 232 10.14 -1.90 9.15
N PRO A 233 10.57 -1.78 7.88
CA PRO A 233 11.45 -0.71 7.42
C PRO A 233 10.68 0.57 7.06
N THR A 234 9.78 1.01 7.96
CA THR A 234 8.92 2.17 7.76
C THR A 234 8.50 2.76 9.10
N SER A 235 8.37 4.08 9.13
CA SER A 235 7.82 4.87 10.24
C SER A 235 6.31 5.13 10.09
N ARG A 236 5.70 4.66 9.00
CA ARG A 236 4.28 4.86 8.70
C ARG A 236 3.38 4.41 9.84
N GLU A 237 2.41 5.27 10.11
CA GLU A 237 1.35 5.02 11.09
C GLU A 237 0.06 4.56 10.39
N VAL A 238 -0.66 3.67 11.06
CA VAL A 238 -1.87 3.01 10.56
C VAL A 238 -3.04 3.40 11.47
N SER A 239 -3.98 4.19 10.93
CA SER A 239 -5.12 4.78 11.68
C SER A 239 -6.32 3.85 11.86
N SER A 240 -6.39 2.76 11.10
CA SER A 240 -7.48 1.78 11.12
C SER A 240 -7.00 0.44 10.60
N GLN A 241 -7.80 -0.62 10.72
CA GLN A 241 -7.38 -1.95 10.23
C GLN A 241 -7.00 -1.95 8.74
N HIS A 242 -7.65 -1.13 7.94
CA HIS A 242 -7.41 -0.98 6.51
C HIS A 242 -7.52 0.50 6.07
N PRO A 243 -6.43 1.31 6.23
CA PRO A 243 -6.46 2.74 5.94
C PRO A 243 -6.82 3.07 4.49
N TYR A 244 -6.43 2.22 3.53
CA TYR A 244 -6.85 2.43 2.14
C TYR A 244 -8.38 2.38 1.98
N ALA A 245 -9.06 1.47 2.68
CA ALA A 245 -10.51 1.33 2.61
C ALA A 245 -11.18 2.52 3.32
N GLU A 246 -10.61 2.96 4.44
CA GLU A 246 -11.05 4.18 5.14
C GLU A 246 -10.96 5.43 4.25
N GLN A 247 -9.79 5.67 3.64
CA GLN A 247 -9.48 6.92 2.97
C GLN A 247 -10.04 7.01 1.54
N TYR A 248 -10.00 5.91 0.78
CA TYR A 248 -10.31 5.94 -0.66
C TYR A 248 -11.68 5.35 -1.01
N ILE A 249 -12.32 4.64 -0.08
CA ILE A 249 -13.68 4.11 -0.26
C ILE A 249 -14.63 4.81 0.71
N GLY A 250 -14.36 4.72 2.01
CA GLY A 250 -15.11 5.41 3.06
C GLY A 250 -16.59 5.01 3.12
N PRO A 251 -17.38 5.76 3.92
CA PRO A 251 -18.81 5.54 4.00
C PRO A 251 -19.50 5.74 2.64
N PRO A 252 -20.53 4.95 2.32
CA PRO A 252 -21.16 3.97 3.23
C PRO A 252 -20.56 2.56 3.19
N HIS A 253 -19.67 2.26 2.24
CA HIS A 253 -19.15 0.91 2.04
C HIS A 253 -18.14 0.51 3.12
N VAL A 254 -17.49 1.50 3.75
CA VAL A 254 -16.53 1.30 4.83
C VAL A 254 -16.93 2.17 6.02
N MET A 255 -17.25 1.53 7.13
CA MET A 255 -17.53 2.18 8.41
C MET A 255 -16.33 1.96 9.34
N THR A 256 -15.69 3.04 9.76
CA THR A 256 -14.52 3.01 10.65
C THR A 256 -14.91 3.60 12.00
N VAL A 257 -14.92 2.80 13.05
CA VAL A 257 -15.48 3.19 14.36
C VAL A 257 -14.53 2.87 15.51
N ASP A 258 -14.65 3.55 16.64
CA ASP A 258 -13.87 3.21 17.85
C ASP A 258 -14.46 1.97 18.53
N PHE A 259 -13.73 0.84 18.44
CA PHE A 259 -14.14 -0.41 19.09
C PHE A 259 -13.95 -0.37 20.61
N ASN A 260 -13.52 0.74 21.22
CA ASN A 260 -13.63 0.91 22.67
C ASN A 260 -14.99 1.49 23.09
N ASN A 261 -15.75 2.05 22.14
CA ASN A 261 -17.05 2.65 22.35
C ASN A 261 -18.16 1.68 21.87
N SER A 262 -18.75 0.93 22.80
CA SER A 262 -19.80 -0.03 22.45
C SER A 262 -21.06 0.61 21.89
N ASP A 263 -21.36 1.84 22.30
CA ASP A 263 -22.58 2.53 21.91
C ASP A 263 -22.46 3.01 20.47
N GLU A 264 -21.29 3.54 20.10
CA GLU A 264 -20.94 3.85 18.71
C GLU A 264 -21.00 2.58 17.86
N PHE A 265 -20.34 1.50 18.27
CA PHE A 265 -20.37 0.22 17.56
C PHE A 265 -21.81 -0.30 17.36
N GLU A 266 -22.63 -0.33 18.40
CA GLU A 266 -24.02 -0.79 18.32
C GLU A 266 -24.87 0.13 17.42
N SER A 267 -24.67 1.45 17.51
CA SER A 267 -25.37 2.42 16.67
C SER A 267 -25.05 2.23 15.18
N THR A 268 -23.77 1.99 14.84
CA THR A 268 -23.33 1.71 13.47
C THR A 268 -23.88 0.38 12.95
N VAL A 269 -23.92 -0.67 13.78
CA VAL A 269 -24.57 -1.94 13.40
C VAL A 269 -26.06 -1.72 13.09
N ARG A 270 -26.77 -0.93 13.91
CA ARG A 270 -28.18 -0.58 13.64
C ARG A 270 -28.35 0.23 12.36
N GLU A 271 -27.45 1.17 12.08
CA GLU A 271 -27.46 1.96 10.84
C GLU A 271 -27.26 1.08 9.60
N ILE A 272 -26.29 0.17 9.65
CA ILE A 272 -26.04 -0.82 8.59
C ILE A 272 -27.29 -1.70 8.39
N MET A 273 -27.93 -2.15 9.47
CA MET A 273 -29.17 -2.94 9.39
C MET A 273 -30.29 -2.18 8.68
N ARG A 274 -30.49 -0.90 9.00
CA ARG A 274 -31.57 -0.07 8.43
C ARG A 274 -31.37 0.23 6.95
N THR A 275 -30.13 0.36 6.49
CA THR A 275 -29.87 0.83 5.13
C THR A 275 -29.95 -0.30 4.12
N GLN A 276 -30.78 -0.15 3.08
CA GLN A 276 -30.95 -1.15 2.02
C GLN A 276 -30.08 -0.87 0.79
N ASP A 277 -29.63 0.38 0.62
CA ASP A 277 -29.09 0.88 -0.65
C ASP A 277 -27.58 0.62 -0.83
N PHE A 278 -26.85 0.24 0.23
CA PHE A 278 -25.41 -0.05 0.18
C PHE A 278 -25.05 -1.28 -0.65
N CYS A 279 -26.04 -2.07 -1.03
CA CYS A 279 -25.86 -3.29 -1.82
C CYS A 279 -25.84 -3.02 -3.34
N ASN A 280 -25.83 -1.75 -3.79
CA ASN A 280 -25.65 -1.44 -5.20
C ASN A 280 -24.14 -1.50 -5.51
N PRO A 281 -23.64 -2.47 -6.30
CA PRO A 281 -22.22 -2.59 -6.59
C PRO A 281 -21.86 -1.57 -7.69
N GLU A 282 -22.02 -0.29 -7.41
CA GLU A 282 -21.25 0.72 -8.13
C GLU A 282 -19.83 0.58 -7.61
N ASP A 283 -18.95 0.00 -8.44
CA ASP A 283 -17.59 -0.30 -8.01
C ASP A 283 -16.93 1.01 -7.56
N PRO A 284 -16.50 1.14 -6.29
CA PRO A 284 -15.62 2.24 -5.91
C PRO A 284 -14.25 2.11 -6.60
N PHE A 285 -13.98 0.93 -7.16
CA PHE A 285 -12.82 0.63 -7.98
C PHE A 285 -13.11 0.95 -9.45
N PRO A 286 -12.14 1.51 -10.20
CA PRO A 286 -12.28 1.52 -11.65
C PRO A 286 -12.41 0.07 -12.14
N PRO A 287 -13.35 -0.24 -13.04
CA PRO A 287 -13.41 -1.57 -13.63
C PRO A 287 -12.07 -1.87 -14.30
N THR A 288 -11.54 -3.08 -14.18
CA THR A 288 -10.38 -3.57 -14.95
C THR A 288 -10.64 -3.46 -16.46
N ASN A 289 -11.91 -3.50 -16.90
CA ASN A 289 -12.34 -3.18 -18.26
C ASN A 289 -12.66 -1.69 -18.51
N GLY A 290 -12.69 -0.87 -17.46
CA GLY A 290 -12.85 0.59 -17.49
C GLY A 290 -11.60 1.34 -17.89
N SER A 291 -10.45 0.66 -17.99
CA SER A 291 -9.40 1.07 -18.91
C SER A 291 -9.90 0.88 -20.34
N GLN A 292 -10.79 1.78 -20.79
CA GLN A 292 -11.00 1.99 -22.22
C GLN A 292 -9.63 2.01 -22.89
N ALA A 293 -9.50 1.40 -24.07
CA ALA A 293 -8.29 1.51 -24.87
C ALA A 293 -7.97 2.99 -25.03
N TRP A 294 -7.04 3.49 -24.21
CA TRP A 294 -6.75 4.91 -24.13
C TRP A 294 -6.16 5.30 -25.48
N GLN A 295 -6.80 6.25 -26.18
CA GLN A 295 -6.25 6.80 -27.40
C GLN A 295 -4.85 7.36 -27.08
N GLY A 296 -3.82 6.77 -27.68
CA GLY A 296 -2.42 7.12 -27.42
C GLY A 296 -1.65 6.21 -26.45
N ASN A 297 -2.23 5.08 -26.00
CA ASN A 297 -1.52 4.15 -25.12
C ASN A 297 -0.15 3.75 -25.71
N PRO A 298 0.98 4.10 -25.05
CA PRO A 298 2.32 3.82 -25.55
C PRO A 298 2.64 2.34 -25.45
N PHE A 299 1.78 1.55 -24.81
CA PHE A 299 1.97 0.13 -24.62
C PHE A 299 1.33 -0.68 -25.75
N VAL A 300 2.14 -1.44 -26.47
CA VAL A 300 1.70 -2.45 -27.44
C VAL A 300 2.02 -3.84 -26.91
N ARG A 301 1.21 -4.82 -27.28
CA ARG A 301 1.54 -6.22 -27.02
C ARG A 301 2.78 -6.57 -27.84
N LEU A 302 3.85 -6.99 -27.16
CA LEU A 302 5.06 -7.41 -27.86
C LEU A 302 4.81 -8.72 -28.64
N PRO A 303 5.37 -8.89 -29.84
CA PRO A 303 5.26 -10.13 -30.59
C PRO A 303 5.72 -11.33 -29.74
N ASN A 304 4.97 -12.42 -29.77
CA ASN A 304 5.25 -13.66 -29.00
C ASN A 304 5.30 -13.52 -27.47
N ALA A 305 4.80 -12.41 -26.91
CA ALA A 305 4.71 -12.22 -25.46
C ALA A 305 3.26 -11.96 -24.99
N THR A 306 3.01 -12.29 -23.73
CA THR A 306 1.83 -11.83 -22.98
C THR A 306 2.07 -10.47 -22.31
N LEU A 307 3.23 -9.84 -22.58
CA LEU A 307 3.65 -8.56 -22.01
C LEU A 307 3.29 -7.41 -22.95
N LEU A 308 2.86 -6.32 -22.33
CA LEU A 308 2.79 -5.01 -22.94
C LEU A 308 4.18 -4.35 -22.83
N GLY A 309 4.73 -3.91 -23.95
CA GLY A 309 5.97 -3.15 -24.03
C GLY A 309 5.73 -1.79 -24.68
N TRP A 310 6.68 -0.87 -24.57
CA TRP A 310 6.59 0.39 -25.29
C TRP A 310 6.51 0.13 -26.80
N ALA A 311 5.64 0.88 -27.49
CA ALA A 311 5.53 0.84 -28.92
C ALA A 311 6.91 1.09 -29.54
N PRO A 312 7.34 0.32 -30.55
CA PRO A 312 8.66 0.48 -31.17
C PRO A 312 8.94 1.90 -31.68
N ASN A 313 7.89 2.66 -32.00
CA ASN A 313 7.97 4.03 -32.50
C ASN A 313 7.75 5.10 -31.40
N ALA A 314 7.54 4.71 -30.14
CA ALA A 314 7.41 5.65 -29.03
C ALA A 314 8.79 6.05 -28.51
N SER A 315 9.08 7.35 -28.48
CA SER A 315 10.28 7.87 -27.85
C SER A 315 10.11 7.84 -26.33
N ALA A 316 11.05 7.21 -25.62
CA ALA A 316 11.05 7.23 -24.16
C ALA A 316 11.14 8.70 -23.68
N PRO A 317 10.28 9.15 -22.76
CA PRO A 317 10.35 10.51 -22.26
C PRO A 317 11.67 10.72 -21.50
N PRO A 318 12.25 11.94 -21.51
CA PRO A 318 13.49 12.23 -20.79
C PRO A 318 13.37 12.01 -19.27
N SER A 319 12.14 12.03 -18.75
CA SER A 319 11.80 11.59 -17.41
C SER A 319 10.43 10.92 -17.40
N TRP A 320 10.27 9.88 -16.60
CA TRP A 320 8.96 9.32 -16.25
C TRP A 320 8.80 9.27 -14.73
N PRO A 321 7.71 9.83 -14.16
CA PRO A 321 6.66 10.63 -14.82
C PRO A 321 7.19 11.88 -15.57
N PRO A 322 6.43 12.46 -16.52
CA PRO A 322 6.86 13.65 -17.25
C PRO A 322 6.93 14.86 -16.31
N LEU A 323 7.93 15.72 -16.51
CA LEU A 323 8.14 16.89 -15.64
C LEU A 323 6.96 17.87 -15.63
N SER A 324 6.09 17.85 -16.65
CA SER A 324 4.84 18.64 -16.70
C SER A 324 3.88 18.33 -15.53
N ALA A 325 3.95 17.11 -14.98
CA ALA A 325 3.14 16.68 -13.84
C ALA A 325 3.66 17.22 -12.50
N LEU A 326 4.87 17.79 -12.44
CA LEU A 326 5.43 18.33 -11.21
C LEU A 326 4.56 19.49 -10.70
N ARG A 327 4.16 19.37 -9.44
CA ARG A 327 3.53 20.41 -8.63
C ARG A 327 4.37 20.58 -7.38
N LEU A 328 5.08 21.69 -7.29
CA LEU A 328 5.98 21.96 -6.17
C LEU A 328 5.21 22.59 -5.02
N LEU A 329 5.24 21.96 -3.85
CA LEU A 329 4.62 22.46 -2.62
C LEU A 329 5.67 22.64 -1.52
N VAL A 330 5.29 23.37 -0.46
CA VAL A 330 6.07 23.51 0.77
C VAL A 330 5.25 22.92 1.92
N SER A 331 5.84 22.00 2.69
CA SER A 331 5.17 21.45 3.87
C SER A 331 5.15 22.45 5.04
N ALA A 332 4.20 22.28 5.95
CA ALA A 332 4.30 22.90 7.27
C ALA A 332 5.43 22.27 8.11
N GLU A 333 5.87 22.97 9.16
CA GLU A 333 6.72 22.36 10.19
C GLU A 333 5.98 21.19 10.85
N GLY A 334 6.69 20.10 11.11
CA GLY A 334 6.09 18.85 11.61
C GLY A 334 5.30 18.07 10.56
N GLN A 335 5.26 18.51 9.30
CA GLN A 335 4.54 17.85 8.21
C GLN A 335 5.50 17.24 7.18
N SER A 336 5.21 16.01 6.77
CA SER A 336 5.91 15.29 5.70
C SER A 336 5.45 15.72 4.30
N CYS A 337 6.18 15.32 3.26
CA CYS A 337 5.74 15.53 1.89
C CYS A 337 4.56 14.65 1.50
N VAL A 338 4.40 13.47 2.11
CA VAL A 338 3.20 12.63 1.96
C VAL A 338 1.95 13.43 2.34
N GLU A 339 1.96 14.03 3.53
CA GLU A 339 0.82 14.79 4.04
C GLU A 339 0.60 16.09 3.27
N ALA A 340 1.67 16.81 2.93
CA ALA A 340 1.57 18.07 2.19
C ALA A 340 0.92 17.87 0.81
N CYS A 341 1.37 16.86 0.06
CA CYS A 341 0.76 16.53 -1.24
C CYS A 341 -0.67 16.02 -1.06
N SER A 342 -0.93 15.15 -0.08
CA SER A 342 -2.26 14.57 0.16
C SER A 342 -3.31 15.65 0.49
N ARG A 343 -2.97 16.64 1.33
CA ARG A 343 -3.87 17.77 1.65
C ARG A 343 -4.23 18.62 0.44
N ALA A 344 -3.37 18.63 -0.59
CA ALA A 344 -3.61 19.31 -1.85
C ALA A 344 -4.30 18.42 -2.90
N ALA A 345 -4.81 17.23 -2.52
CA ALA A 345 -5.35 16.22 -3.42
C ALA A 345 -4.35 15.77 -4.51
N LEU A 346 -3.07 15.67 -4.13
CA LEU A 346 -1.96 15.20 -4.94
C LEU A 346 -1.25 14.02 -4.25
N VAL A 347 -0.32 13.38 -4.95
CA VAL A 347 0.58 12.37 -4.37
C VAL A 347 2.03 12.84 -4.48
N CYS A 348 2.85 12.55 -3.49
CA CYS A 348 4.29 12.83 -3.56
C CYS A 348 4.94 11.97 -4.64
N GLU A 349 5.81 12.56 -5.48
CA GLU A 349 6.52 11.88 -6.56
C GLU A 349 8.03 11.94 -6.34
N PRO A 350 8.63 10.87 -5.79
CA PRO A 350 10.03 10.89 -5.41
C PRO A 350 10.98 10.98 -6.62
N ALA A 351 10.54 10.62 -7.83
CA ALA A 351 11.35 10.76 -9.05
C ALA A 351 11.71 12.21 -9.38
N PHE A 352 10.95 13.17 -8.84
CA PHE A 352 11.11 14.59 -9.12
C PHE A 352 12.05 15.32 -8.16
N PHE A 353 12.44 14.72 -7.03
CA PHE A 353 13.35 15.36 -6.08
C PHE A 353 14.65 15.86 -6.74
N ARG A 354 15.21 15.10 -7.68
CA ARG A 354 16.42 15.51 -8.44
C ARG A 354 16.26 16.81 -9.23
N PHE A 355 15.04 17.20 -9.61
CA PHE A 355 14.78 18.42 -10.36
C PHE A 355 14.55 19.64 -9.46
N ILE A 356 14.24 19.41 -8.19
CA ILE A 356 13.92 20.46 -7.21
C ILE A 356 15.01 20.64 -6.15
N ASN A 357 16.01 19.75 -6.11
CA ASN A 357 17.13 19.80 -5.18
C ASN A 357 18.21 20.79 -5.66
N ASN A 358 17.84 22.05 -5.82
CA ASN A 358 18.75 23.12 -6.27
C ASN A 358 18.30 24.49 -5.73
N LYS A 359 19.19 25.49 -5.84
CA LYS A 359 18.93 26.86 -5.37
C LYS A 359 17.79 27.55 -6.14
N GLU A 360 17.64 27.25 -7.42
CA GLU A 360 16.61 27.87 -8.25
C GLU A 360 15.20 27.51 -7.77
N ALA A 361 14.97 26.26 -7.38
CA ALA A 361 13.71 25.83 -6.80
C ALA A 361 13.37 26.60 -5.51
N LEU A 362 14.36 26.84 -4.63
CA LEU A 362 14.19 27.64 -3.42
C LEU A 362 13.85 29.10 -3.74
N VAL A 363 14.56 29.70 -4.71
CA VAL A 363 14.31 31.08 -5.14
C VAL A 363 12.93 31.25 -5.75
N ARG A 364 12.48 30.30 -6.59
CA ARG A 364 11.13 30.31 -7.19
C ARG A 364 10.01 30.11 -6.17
N LEU A 365 10.31 29.51 -5.02
CA LEU A 365 9.42 29.42 -3.87
C LEU A 365 9.52 30.63 -2.93
N GLU A 366 10.24 31.67 -3.34
CA GLU A 366 10.47 32.91 -2.58
C GLU A 366 11.10 32.63 -1.19
N VAL A 367 11.87 31.55 -1.08
CA VAL A 367 12.56 31.18 0.16
C VAL A 367 13.86 31.99 0.27
N GLN A 368 13.96 32.79 1.34
CA GLN A 368 15.18 33.51 1.66
C GLN A 368 16.11 32.66 2.51
N CYS A 369 17.26 32.31 1.95
CA CYS A 369 18.32 31.54 2.61
C CYS A 369 19.54 32.43 2.83
N GLU A 370 20.08 32.48 4.05
CA GLU A 370 21.38 33.11 4.31
C GLU A 370 22.53 32.20 3.84
N ALA A 371 22.38 30.90 4.09
CA ALA A 371 23.29 29.87 3.59
C ALA A 371 22.48 28.70 3.00
N VAL A 372 23.04 28.10 1.94
CA VAL A 372 22.53 26.86 1.36
C VAL A 372 23.62 25.80 1.48
N GLU A 373 23.32 24.75 2.23
CA GLU A 373 24.25 23.65 2.52
C GLU A 373 23.76 22.36 1.88
N SER A 374 24.69 21.47 1.52
CA SER A 374 24.35 20.16 0.98
C SER A 374 24.81 19.07 1.94
N GLU A 375 23.85 18.32 2.48
CA GLU A 375 24.08 17.33 3.52
C GLU A 375 23.35 16.01 3.23
N VAL A 376 23.78 14.96 3.93
CA VAL A 376 23.17 13.63 3.88
C VAL A 376 22.04 13.59 4.91
N ASN A 377 20.81 13.91 4.50
CA ASN A 377 19.66 13.94 5.40
C ASN A 377 18.35 13.65 4.66
N HIS A 378 17.61 12.60 5.05
CA HIS A 378 16.38 12.18 4.36
C HIS A 378 15.24 13.22 4.35
N ILE A 379 15.32 14.26 5.20
CA ILE A 379 14.35 15.36 5.22
C ILE A 379 14.57 16.35 4.06
N PHE A 380 15.78 16.42 3.48
CA PHE A 380 16.11 17.41 2.45
C PHE A 380 15.59 17.03 1.05
N PRO A 381 15.28 18.03 0.18
CA PRO A 381 15.46 19.47 0.35
C PRO A 381 14.45 20.13 1.30
N ALA A 382 14.94 21.01 2.17
CA ALA A 382 14.13 21.67 3.19
C ALA A 382 14.75 22.99 3.64
N PHE A 383 13.97 23.84 4.32
CA PHE A 383 14.46 25.12 4.85
C PHE A 383 13.82 25.45 6.19
N SER A 384 14.56 26.20 7.02
CA SER A 384 14.09 26.72 8.30
C SER A 384 13.79 28.21 8.17
N VAL A 385 12.54 28.60 8.39
CA VAL A 385 12.14 30.01 8.31
C VAL A 385 12.82 30.83 9.42
N GLN A 386 12.90 30.27 10.62
CA GLN A 386 13.47 30.96 11.79
C GLN A 386 14.98 31.20 11.65
N ARG A 387 15.71 30.22 11.10
CA ARG A 387 17.17 30.29 11.00
C ARG A 387 17.68 30.72 9.61
N ARG A 388 16.79 30.84 8.63
CA ARG A 388 17.13 31.12 7.21
C ARG A 388 18.17 30.14 6.66
N GLU A 389 18.16 28.92 7.17
CA GLU A 389 19.01 27.81 6.74
C GLU A 389 18.28 27.01 5.66
N CYS A 390 18.94 26.69 4.55
CA CYS A 390 18.40 25.86 3.49
C CYS A 390 19.31 24.66 3.23
N GLY A 391 18.73 23.47 3.29
CA GLY A 391 19.42 22.20 3.08
C GLY A 391 19.05 21.58 1.75
N LEU A 392 20.05 21.18 0.97
CA LEU A 392 19.92 20.33 -0.21
C LEU A 392 20.42 18.92 0.11
N GLN A 393 19.79 17.92 -0.46
CA GLN A 393 20.21 16.52 -0.33
C GLN A 393 21.52 16.27 -1.09
N LYS A 394 22.49 15.61 -0.45
CA LYS A 394 23.73 15.16 -1.07
C LYS A 394 23.68 13.71 -1.58
N GLU A 395 22.91 12.85 -0.91
CA GLU A 395 22.78 11.43 -1.22
C GLU A 395 21.44 11.13 -1.92
N PRO A 396 21.41 10.86 -3.24
CA PRO A 396 20.17 10.69 -3.99
C PRO A 396 19.28 9.53 -3.51
N LEU A 397 19.84 8.50 -2.87
CA LEU A 397 19.04 7.40 -2.32
C LEU A 397 18.24 7.79 -1.06
N LEU A 398 18.50 8.96 -0.48
CA LEU A 398 17.79 9.49 0.69
C LEU A 398 16.70 10.49 0.36
N PHE A 399 16.43 10.78 -0.91
CA PHE A 399 15.22 11.50 -1.27
C PHE A 399 13.99 10.74 -0.78
N SER A 400 13.16 11.41 0.03
CA SER A 400 12.08 10.76 0.78
C SER A 400 10.82 11.59 0.81
N CYS A 401 9.69 11.02 0.42
CA CYS A 401 8.37 11.58 0.67
C CYS A 401 8.02 11.50 2.15
N ALA A 402 8.34 10.37 2.80
CA ALA A 402 8.20 10.18 4.23
C ALA A 402 9.19 11.05 5.05
N GLY A 403 8.91 11.18 6.35
CA GLY A 403 9.71 11.97 7.28
C GLY A 403 9.26 13.43 7.38
N HIS A 404 9.26 13.94 8.60
CA HIS A 404 8.97 15.34 8.93
C HIS A 404 10.02 15.88 9.89
N SER A 405 10.06 17.20 10.06
CA SER A 405 10.92 17.86 11.04
C SER A 405 10.16 18.98 11.73
N PRO A 406 10.28 19.13 13.07
CA PRO A 406 9.73 20.29 13.76
C PRO A 406 10.49 21.59 13.44
N LYS A 407 11.71 21.48 12.88
CA LYS A 407 12.57 22.65 12.56
C LYS A 407 12.43 23.11 11.11
N TYR A 408 12.16 22.19 10.20
CA TYR A 408 12.25 22.43 8.76
C TYR A 408 10.91 22.27 8.06
N ARG A 409 10.64 23.17 7.13
CA ARG A 409 9.62 23.02 6.08
C ARG A 409 10.26 22.34 4.89
N ARG A 410 9.60 21.33 4.33
CA ARG A 410 10.14 20.52 3.24
C ARG A 410 9.68 21.05 1.89
N VAL A 411 10.56 20.99 0.90
CA VAL A 411 10.21 21.26 -0.50
C VAL A 411 9.74 19.95 -1.12
N CYS A 412 8.45 19.87 -1.41
CA CYS A 412 7.76 18.62 -1.71
C CYS A 412 7.39 18.53 -3.19
N PRO A 413 7.94 17.57 -3.93
CA PRO A 413 7.54 17.32 -5.30
C PRO A 413 6.26 16.48 -5.29
N CYS A 414 5.15 17.09 -5.69
CA CYS A 414 3.88 16.40 -5.85
C CYS A 414 3.58 16.18 -7.34
N ARG A 415 2.63 15.29 -7.61
CA ARG A 415 2.00 15.12 -8.93
C ARG A 415 0.52 14.85 -8.78
N ASP A 416 -0.21 15.12 -9.85
CA ASP A 416 -1.58 14.69 -9.98
C ASP A 416 -1.67 13.17 -10.20
N PHE A 417 -2.89 12.65 -10.14
CA PHE A 417 -3.19 11.25 -10.41
C PHE A 417 -4.53 11.09 -11.10
N ARG A 418 -4.72 9.95 -11.77
CA ARG A 418 -6.00 9.55 -12.36
C ARG A 418 -6.89 8.95 -11.27
N ARG A 419 -8.17 9.35 -11.24
CA ARG A 419 -9.14 8.80 -10.28
C ARG A 419 -9.21 7.28 -10.43
N GLY A 420 -9.11 6.55 -9.32
CA GLY A 420 -9.04 5.08 -9.31
C GLY A 420 -7.68 4.48 -9.68
N GLN A 421 -6.72 5.28 -10.16
CA GLN A 421 -5.41 4.81 -10.60
C GLN A 421 -4.28 5.74 -10.12
N VAL A 422 -4.04 5.74 -8.80
CA VAL A 422 -3.09 6.67 -8.14
C VAL A 422 -1.63 6.50 -8.61
N ALA A 423 -1.27 5.32 -9.12
CA ALA A 423 0.04 5.05 -9.68
C ALA A 423 0.37 5.89 -10.93
N LEU A 424 -0.64 6.41 -11.63
CA LEU A 424 -0.47 7.15 -12.89
C LEU A 424 -0.98 8.58 -12.77
N CYS A 425 -0.16 9.54 -13.18
CA CYS A 425 -0.58 10.92 -13.45
C CYS A 425 -1.48 10.99 -14.69
N ARG A 426 -2.15 12.13 -14.90
CA ARG A 426 -2.99 12.35 -16.10
C ARG A 426 -2.16 12.21 -17.38
N ASP A 427 -0.93 12.71 -17.39
CA ASP A 427 -0.05 12.69 -18.58
C ASP A 427 0.94 11.50 -18.59
N CYS A 428 0.71 10.47 -17.77
CA CYS A 428 1.63 9.33 -17.63
C CYS A 428 1.42 8.22 -18.68
N LEU A 429 0.39 8.36 -19.52
CA LEU A 429 0.02 7.45 -20.60
C LEU A 429 -0.05 8.24 -21.91
#